data_AF-A0A7C9JZ97-F1
#
_entry.id   AF-A0A7C9JZ97-F1
#
_cell.length_a   1.000
_cell.length_b   1.000
_cell.length_c   1.000
_cell.angle_alpha   90.00
_cell.angle_beta   90.00
_cell.angle_gamma   90.00
#
_symmetry.space_group_name_H-M   'P 1'
#
loop_
_entity.id
_entity.type
_entity.pdbx_description
1 polymer ?
#
loop_
_entity_poly.entity_id
_entity_poly.type
_entity_poly.pdbx_seq_one_letter_code
_entity_poly.pdbx_strand_id
1 'polypeptide(L)'
;MFKLIAITLALFYSISANAGCGRDVFECRVYQGDEITLVPCEIKICARANDSTIYWALQDGTEIYDHAEQGFNEVTINKEAAQQLPSDILKDPVTCYSALGKAMIICADNVSL
;
A
#
# COMPACT_ATOMS: atom_id res chain seq x y z
N MET A 1 -45.50 -23.96 -33.24
CA MET A 1 -44.09 -24.23 -33.55
C MET A 1 -43.31 -22.92 -33.46
N PHE A 2 -42.19 -22.97 -32.72
CA PHE A 2 -41.13 -21.96 -32.57
C PHE A 2 -41.52 -20.56 -32.06
N LYS A 3 -41.55 -20.43 -30.73
CA LYS A 3 -41.29 -19.14 -30.06
C LYS A 3 -39.82 -18.78 -30.33
N LEU A 4 -39.60 -17.74 -31.15
CA LEU A 4 -38.30 -17.11 -31.32
C LEU A 4 -37.88 -16.51 -29.98
N ILE A 5 -36.94 -17.19 -29.32
CA ILE A 5 -36.29 -16.73 -28.10
C ILE A 5 -35.40 -15.56 -28.49
N ALA A 6 -35.86 -14.35 -28.18
CA ALA A 6 -35.05 -13.14 -28.26
C ALA A 6 -33.95 -13.22 -27.18
N ILE A 7 -32.79 -13.81 -27.54
CA ILE A 7 -31.57 -13.75 -26.73
C ILE A 7 -30.88 -12.43 -27.07
N THR A 8 -31.38 -11.34 -26.49
CA THR A 8 -30.69 -10.05 -26.48
C THR A 8 -30.83 -9.48 -25.08
N LEU A 9 -29.92 -9.81 -24.16
CA LEU A 9 -29.52 -8.89 -23.11
C LEU A 9 -28.27 -9.35 -22.35
N ALA A 10 -27.35 -8.39 -22.19
CA ALA A 10 -26.33 -8.30 -21.14
C ALA A 10 -25.08 -9.20 -21.24
N LEU A 11 -24.19 -8.91 -22.20
CA LEU A 11 -22.77 -9.32 -22.16
C LEU A 11 -21.79 -8.14 -22.09
N PHE A 12 -22.26 -6.93 -21.73
CA PHE A 12 -21.44 -5.70 -21.73
C PHE A 12 -21.39 -4.97 -20.39
N TYR A 13 -21.27 -5.71 -19.29
CA TYR A 13 -20.73 -5.12 -18.07
C TYR A 13 -19.54 -5.96 -17.65
N SER A 14 -18.43 -5.76 -18.36
CA SER A 14 -17.11 -5.93 -17.76
C SER A 14 -17.03 -4.89 -16.65
N ILE A 15 -17.60 -5.21 -15.49
CA ILE A 15 -17.37 -4.46 -14.26
C ILE A 15 -15.88 -4.66 -14.04
N SER A 16 -15.08 -3.63 -14.33
CA SER A 16 -13.72 -3.57 -13.83
C SER A 16 -13.85 -3.78 -12.33
N ALA A 17 -13.36 -4.93 -11.85
CA ALA A 17 -13.35 -5.27 -10.45
C ALA A 17 -12.41 -4.27 -9.77
N ASN A 18 -12.94 -3.11 -9.43
CA ASN A 18 -12.30 -2.15 -8.55
C ASN A 18 -12.33 -2.82 -7.18
N ALA A 19 -11.25 -3.50 -6.81
CA ALA A 19 -11.03 -3.80 -5.42
C ALA A 19 -11.01 -2.45 -4.68
N GLY A 20 -11.73 -2.40 -3.55
CA GLY A 20 -11.92 -1.17 -2.80
C GLY A 20 -10.61 -0.68 -2.19
N CYS A 21 -10.60 0.57 -1.73
CA CYS A 21 -9.55 1.04 -0.84
C CYS A 21 -10.02 0.91 0.61
N GLY A 22 -9.17 0.37 1.48
CA GLY A 22 -9.35 0.48 2.92
C GLY A 22 -8.40 1.53 3.51
N ARG A 23 -8.77 2.04 4.68
CA ARG A 23 -8.00 3.03 5.42
C ARG A 23 -8.13 2.72 6.90
N ASP A 24 -7.02 2.80 7.62
CA ASP A 24 -7.01 2.73 9.07
C ASP A 24 -5.90 3.63 9.66
N VAL A 25 -5.96 3.89 10.96
CA VAL A 25 -5.00 4.69 11.71
C VAL A 25 -4.14 3.76 12.56
N PHE A 26 -2.83 3.88 12.43
CA PHE A 26 -1.84 3.07 13.10
C PHE A 26 -0.88 3.95 13.93
N GLU A 27 -0.12 3.31 14.81
CA GLU A 27 1.06 3.89 15.42
C GLU A 27 2.29 3.48 14.60
N CYS A 28 2.91 4.44 13.94
CA CYS A 28 4.14 4.24 13.18
C CYS A 28 5.37 4.43 14.07
N ARG A 29 6.32 3.50 13.98
CA ARG A 29 7.66 3.60 14.58
C ARG A 29 8.63 4.22 13.59
N VAL A 30 9.16 5.39 13.91
CA VAL A 30 10.19 6.09 13.14
C VAL A 30 11.53 5.93 13.83
N TYR A 31 12.45 5.24 13.16
CA TYR A 31 13.83 5.05 13.60
C TYR A 31 14.72 6.08 12.89
N GLN A 32 15.46 6.88 13.65
CA GLN A 32 16.47 7.82 13.15
C GLN A 32 17.79 7.55 13.87
N GLY A 33 18.67 6.77 13.24
CA GLY A 33 19.83 6.22 13.95
C GLY A 33 19.40 5.31 15.10
N ASP A 34 19.81 5.64 16.32
CA ASP A 34 19.47 4.89 17.54
C ASP A 34 18.19 5.40 18.24
N GLU A 35 17.60 6.48 17.75
CA GLU A 35 16.38 7.07 18.32
C GLU A 35 15.12 6.46 17.70
N ILE A 36 14.10 6.26 18.53
CA ILE A 36 12.80 5.73 18.12
C ILE A 36 11.71 6.71 18.56
N THR A 37 10.87 7.13 17.61
CA THR A 37 9.69 7.96 17.86
C THR A 37 8.42 7.23 17.42
N LEU A 38 7.37 7.33 18.22
CA LEU A 38 6.04 6.84 17.88
C LEU A 38 5.21 7.99 17.34
N VAL A 39 4.69 7.85 16.13
CA VAL A 39 3.86 8.87 15.48
C VAL A 39 2.57 8.23 14.96
N PRO A 40 1.40 8.84 15.19
CA PRO A 40 0.18 8.44 14.51
C PRO A 40 0.36 8.55 12.99
N CYS A 41 -0.14 7.57 12.26
CA CYS A 41 -0.11 7.56 10.81
C CYS A 41 -1.42 7.01 10.24
N GLU A 42 -1.94 7.65 9.21
CA GLU A 42 -3.04 7.11 8.41
C GLU A 42 -2.44 6.25 7.30
N ILE A 43 -2.89 5.00 7.18
CA ILE A 43 -2.48 4.12 6.09
C ILE A 43 -3.69 3.78 5.23
N LYS A 44 -3.54 3.98 3.93
CA LYS A 44 -4.54 3.68 2.90
C LYS A 44 -3.98 2.62 1.96
N ILE A 45 -4.71 1.54 1.78
CA ILE A 45 -4.35 0.45 0.87
C ILE A 45 -5.44 0.35 -0.19
N CYS A 46 -5.03 0.44 -1.45
CA CYS A 46 -5.89 0.24 -2.61
C CYS A 46 -5.35 -0.94 -3.41
N ALA A 47 -6.18 -1.95 -3.65
CA ALA A 47 -5.85 -3.05 -4.53
C ALA A 47 -6.70 -2.98 -5.81
N ARG A 48 -6.15 -3.44 -6.92
CA ARG A 48 -6.80 -3.68 -8.20
C ARG A 48 -6.27 -5.00 -8.76
N ALA A 49 -6.88 -5.51 -9.83
CA ALA A 49 -6.54 -6.83 -10.38
C ALA A 49 -5.04 -7.04 -10.68
N ASN A 50 -4.31 -5.98 -11.02
CA ASN A 50 -2.90 -6.03 -11.43
C ASN A 50 -2.05 -4.87 -10.85
N ASP A 51 -2.59 -4.17 -9.86
CA ASP A 51 -2.03 -2.93 -9.31
C ASP A 51 -2.34 -2.89 -7.81
N SER A 52 -1.35 -2.59 -6.98
CA SER A 52 -1.54 -2.25 -5.57
C SER A 52 -0.88 -0.93 -5.26
N THR A 53 -1.57 -0.08 -4.51
CA THR A 53 -1.06 1.19 -4.00
C THR A 53 -1.25 1.24 -2.49
N ILE A 54 -0.17 1.46 -1.76
CA ILE A 54 -0.15 1.70 -0.33
C ILE A 54 0.35 3.13 -0.12
N TYR A 55 -0.40 3.92 0.65
CA TYR A 55 -0.05 5.30 0.98
C TYR A 55 -0.12 5.52 2.48
N TRP A 56 0.95 6.06 3.06
CA TRP A 56 1.04 6.39 4.48
C TRP A 56 1.18 7.90 4.62
N ALA A 57 0.43 8.49 5.56
CA ALA A 57 0.57 9.88 5.96
C ALA A 57 0.81 9.93 7.48
N LEU A 58 2.04 10.24 7.87
CA LEU A 58 2.44 10.42 9.27
C LEU A 58 2.04 11.81 9.75
N GLN A 59 1.74 11.94 11.05
CA GLN A 59 1.36 13.22 11.66
C GLN A 59 2.46 14.30 11.57
N ASP A 60 3.72 13.90 11.45
CA ASP A 60 4.86 14.81 11.28
C ASP A 60 4.99 15.40 9.86
N GLY A 61 4.11 14.98 8.94
CA GLY A 61 4.09 15.40 7.54
C GLY A 61 4.86 14.47 6.61
N THR A 62 5.44 13.38 7.12
CA THR A 62 6.11 12.38 6.28
C THR A 62 5.10 11.54 5.51
N GLU A 63 5.34 11.36 4.22
CA GLU A 63 4.50 10.56 3.32
C GLU A 63 5.29 9.37 2.79
N ILE A 64 4.66 8.20 2.76
CA ILE A 64 5.20 7.00 2.09
C ILE A 64 4.25 6.61 0.96
N TYR A 65 4.80 6.34 -0.20
CA TYR A 65 4.08 5.82 -1.35
C TYR A 65 4.76 4.55 -1.83
N ASP A 66 4.00 3.46 -1.90
CA ASP A 66 4.44 2.15 -2.39
C ASP A 66 3.42 1.68 -3.43
N HIS A 67 3.89 1.59 -4.68
CA HIS A 67 3.06 1.24 -5.82
C HIS A 67 3.70 0.11 -6.61
N ALA A 68 2.94 -0.97 -6.75
CA ALA A 68 3.33 -2.12 -7.53
C ALA A 68 2.31 -2.37 -8.65
N GLU A 69 2.80 -2.41 -9.88
CA GLU A 69 2.09 -2.82 -11.08
C GLU A 69 2.90 -3.96 -11.75
N GLN A 70 2.31 -4.73 -12.67
CA GLN A 70 3.02 -5.84 -13.34
C GLN A 70 4.39 -5.43 -13.89
N GLY A 71 5.46 -5.89 -13.23
CA GLY A 71 6.85 -5.62 -13.62
C GLY A 71 7.40 -4.26 -13.19
N PHE A 72 6.64 -3.47 -12.43
CA PHE A 72 7.05 -2.16 -11.92
C PHE A 72 6.78 -2.06 -10.41
N ASN A 73 7.77 -1.58 -9.66
CA ASN A 73 7.60 -1.25 -8.26
C ASN A 73 8.28 0.10 -7.99
N GLU A 74 7.54 1.01 -7.39
CA GLU A 74 8.02 2.32 -6.96
C GLU A 74 7.72 2.50 -5.47
N VAL A 75 8.77 2.80 -4.71
CA VAL A 75 8.65 3.14 -3.29
C VAL A 75 9.33 4.48 -3.06
N THR A 76 8.61 5.42 -2.45
CA THR A 76 9.15 6.73 -2.09
C THR A 76 8.79 7.12 -0.66
N ILE A 77 9.69 7.89 -0.03
CA ILE A 77 9.42 8.60 1.21
C ILE A 77 9.64 10.08 0.94
N ASN A 78 8.62 10.92 1.15
CA ASN A 78 8.65 12.34 0.80
C ASN A 78 9.10 12.59 -0.65
N LYS A 79 8.66 11.73 -1.60
CA LYS A 79 9.01 11.76 -3.04
C LYS A 79 10.48 11.44 -3.37
N GLU A 80 11.27 11.07 -2.38
CA GLU A 80 12.62 10.53 -2.60
C GLU A 80 12.58 9.00 -2.64
N ALA A 81 13.48 8.40 -3.43
CA ALA A 81 13.54 6.96 -3.59
C ALA A 81 13.77 6.24 -2.25
N ALA A 82 12.97 5.21 -2.01
CA ALA A 82 13.00 4.38 -0.81
C ALA A 82 12.86 2.91 -1.21
N GLN A 83 12.87 2.03 -0.21
CA GLN A 83 12.62 0.61 -0.39
C GLN A 83 11.78 0.05 0.74
N GLN A 84 10.90 -0.89 0.42
CA GLN A 84 10.28 -1.75 1.42
C GLN A 84 11.32 -2.74 1.93
N LEU A 85 11.43 -2.90 3.24
CA LEU A 85 12.31 -3.91 3.82
C LEU A 85 11.67 -5.30 3.67
N PRO A 86 12.44 -6.33 3.26
CA PRO A 86 11.93 -7.69 3.15
C PRO A 86 11.36 -8.19 4.49
N SER A 87 10.17 -8.79 4.47
CA SER A 87 9.50 -9.22 5.71
C SER A 87 10.20 -10.38 6.41
N ASP A 88 11.02 -11.16 5.69
CA ASP A 88 11.79 -12.29 6.17
C ASP A 88 12.97 -11.91 7.09
N ILE A 89 13.42 -10.66 7.04
CA ILE A 89 14.47 -10.15 7.94
C ILE A 89 13.90 -9.41 9.16
N LEU A 90 12.58 -9.18 9.21
CA LEU A 90 11.90 -8.48 10.29
C LEU A 90 11.49 -9.48 11.37
N LYS A 91 11.75 -9.13 12.63
CA LYS A 91 11.45 -10.01 13.78
C LYS A 91 9.95 -10.10 14.08
N ASP A 92 9.22 -9.05 13.77
CA ASP A 92 7.80 -8.90 14.03
C ASP A 92 7.02 -8.83 12.70
N PRO A 93 5.71 -9.15 12.68
CA PRO A 93 4.87 -9.00 11.50
C PRO A 93 4.58 -7.52 11.26
N VAL A 94 5.59 -6.79 10.76
CA VAL A 94 5.56 -5.35 10.53
C VAL A 94 5.88 -5.08 9.07
N THR A 95 5.31 -4.00 8.54
CA THR A 95 5.75 -3.46 7.25
C THR A 95 6.69 -2.31 7.54
N CYS A 96 7.87 -2.32 6.93
CA CYS A 96 8.89 -1.30 7.13
C CYS A 96 9.38 -0.74 5.79
N TYR A 97 9.69 0.55 5.78
CA TYR A 97 10.28 1.27 4.67
C TYR A 97 11.56 1.96 5.11
N SER A 98 12.55 2.04 4.21
CA SER A 98 13.80 2.73 4.46
C SER A 98 14.12 3.69 3.32
N ALA A 99 14.51 4.91 3.67
CA ALA A 99 14.95 5.90 2.70
C ALA A 99 16.38 5.57 2.23
N LEU A 100 16.61 5.54 0.92
CA LEU A 100 17.92 5.15 0.37
C LEU A 100 19.00 6.16 0.77
N GLY A 101 20.11 5.67 1.34
CA GLY A 101 21.24 6.52 1.75
C GLY A 101 20.98 7.38 3.00
N LYS A 102 19.85 7.19 3.69
CA LYS A 102 19.52 7.88 4.95
C LYS A 102 19.40 6.86 6.09
N ALA A 103 19.79 7.25 7.29
CA ALA A 103 19.61 6.43 8.49
C ALA A 103 18.18 6.55 9.04
N MET A 104 17.18 6.27 8.18
CA MET A 104 15.77 6.37 8.53
C MET A 104 15.01 5.11 8.12
N ILE A 105 14.25 4.55 9.08
CA ILE A 105 13.34 3.42 8.87
C ILE A 105 11.99 3.79 9.48
N ILE A 106 10.90 3.53 8.75
CA ILE A 106 9.53 3.77 9.23
C ILE A 106 8.79 2.44 9.17
N CYS A 107 8.20 2.02 10.28
CA CYS A 107 7.48 0.75 10.38
C CYS A 107 6.08 0.95 10.95
N ALA A 108 5.15 0.09 10.56
CA ALA A 108 3.83 -0.07 11.19
C ALA A 108 3.52 -1.56 11.36
N ASP A 109 2.68 -1.87 12.33
CA ASP A 109 2.19 -3.23 12.53
C ASP A 109 1.35 -3.66 11.32
N ASN A 110 1.45 -4.96 10.99
CA ASN A 110 0.92 -5.62 9.79
C ASN A 110 -0.21 -4.86 9.07
N VAL A 111 0.15 -4.17 8.00
CA VAL A 111 -0.80 -3.43 7.18
C VAL A 111 -1.39 -4.35 6.12
N SER A 112 -2.25 -5.25 6.57
CA SER A 112 -3.09 -6.08 5.72
C SER A 112 -4.56 -5.88 6.10
N LEU A 113 -5.39 -5.65 5.08
CA LEU A 113 -6.86 -5.61 5.19
C LEU A 113 -7.43 -7.03 5.05
#